data_AF-F1ASW4-F1
#
_entry.id   AF-F1ASW4-F1
#
_cell.length_a   1.000
_cell.length_b   1.000
_cell.length_c   1.000
_cell.angle_alpha   90.00
_cell.angle_beta   90.00
_cell.angle_gamma   90.00
#
_symmetry.space_group_name_H-M   'P 1'
#
loop_
_entity.id
_entity.type
_entity.pdbx_description
1 polymer ?
#
loop_
_entity_poly.entity_id
_entity_poly.type
_entity_poly.pdbx_seq_one_letter_code
_entity_poly.pdbx_strand_id
1 'polypeptide(L)'
;KLGDPVEASALAEVFSSSRNDTIGPLKIGSTKANIAHTQAAAGVAGLIKVALAMQHNMLPQTLHSSRPSPLIDWVGGKLQLSQRPTAWLPRTNSPTTPRRAGVNSFGIAGTNAHAIIEEPPRVHSDSNGDINDDYDDDARSPLPLPFLLSAYTSEALRGRAKKLCNHISSSTAKIKLSDVSYSLATTRTHFPRRIILAAQDKTELLSSLASIIDSGVPATADNSKSARVAML
;
A
#
# COMPACT_ATOMS: atom_id res chain seq x y z
N LYS A 1 20.26 -0.54 26.27
CA LYS A 1 20.93 0.76 26.09
C LYS A 1 22.13 0.71 25.12
N LEU A 2 22.74 -0.46 24.88
CA LEU A 2 23.91 -0.58 23.98
C LEU A 2 23.57 -0.89 22.50
N GLY A 3 22.38 -1.44 22.22
CA GLY A 3 21.99 -1.85 20.86
C GLY A 3 21.97 -0.72 19.84
N ASP A 4 21.23 0.35 20.10
CA ASP A 4 21.08 1.45 19.12
C ASP A 4 22.41 2.12 18.75
N PRO A 5 23.33 2.41 19.71
CA PRO A 5 24.67 2.90 19.35
C PRO A 5 25.46 1.95 18.46
N VAL A 6 25.43 0.64 18.73
CA VAL A 6 26.15 -0.36 17.91
C VAL A 6 25.57 -0.41 16.49
N GLU A 7 24.24 -0.42 16.34
CA GLU A 7 23.60 -0.38 15.02
C GLU A 7 23.93 0.90 14.26
N ALA A 8 23.89 2.06 14.93
CA ALA A 8 24.20 3.34 14.32
C ALA A 8 25.68 3.43 13.89
N SER A 9 26.61 2.95 14.71
CA SER A 9 28.03 2.89 14.36
C SER A 9 28.27 2.00 13.14
N ALA A 10 27.66 0.83 13.08
CA ALA A 10 27.76 -0.06 11.92
C ALA A 10 27.22 0.59 10.63
N LEU A 11 26.08 1.30 10.72
CA LEU A 11 25.54 2.06 9.58
C LEU A 11 26.47 3.19 9.15
N ALA A 12 27.06 3.92 10.10
CA ALA A 12 27.99 5.00 9.82
C ALA A 12 29.26 4.48 9.12
N GLU A 13 29.82 3.36 9.57
CA GLU A 13 31.01 2.74 8.98
C GLU A 13 30.82 2.40 7.50
N VAL A 14 29.64 1.87 7.15
CA VAL A 14 29.33 1.46 5.77
C VAL A 14 28.97 2.65 4.88
N PHE A 15 28.17 3.61 5.38
CA PHE A 15 27.53 4.61 4.52
C PHE A 15 28.10 6.03 4.63
N SER A 16 28.89 6.37 5.66
CA SER A 16 29.35 7.75 5.85
C SER A 16 30.28 8.24 4.73
N SER A 17 31.14 7.38 4.20
CA SER A 17 32.09 7.72 3.13
C SER A 17 31.40 8.09 1.81
N SER A 18 30.25 7.47 1.51
CA SER A 18 29.47 7.71 0.29
C SER A 18 28.49 8.88 0.39
N ARG A 19 28.43 9.58 1.54
CA ARG A 19 27.51 10.71 1.75
C ARG A 19 28.19 12.07 1.70
N ASN A 20 27.57 13.02 1.02
CA ASN A 20 28.00 14.42 0.90
C ASN A 20 26.78 15.34 0.96
N ASP A 21 26.98 16.65 0.88
CA ASP A 21 25.90 17.65 0.97
C ASP A 21 24.80 17.47 -0.09
N THR A 22 25.15 16.93 -1.27
CA THR A 22 24.20 16.64 -2.35
C THR A 22 23.33 15.40 -2.08
N ILE A 23 23.83 14.43 -1.33
CA ILE A 23 23.10 13.19 -0.97
C ILE A 23 22.37 13.35 0.38
N GLY A 24 22.95 14.14 1.28
CA GLY A 24 22.48 14.32 2.65
C GLY A 24 22.75 13.10 3.56
N PRO A 25 22.35 13.18 4.84
CA PRO A 25 22.54 12.12 5.82
C PRO A 25 21.60 10.92 5.62
N LEU A 26 21.97 9.75 6.12
CA LEU A 26 21.12 8.55 6.12
C LEU A 26 19.95 8.76 7.07
N LYS A 27 18.72 8.74 6.54
CA LYS A 27 17.52 8.81 7.35
C LYS A 27 17.31 7.49 8.09
N ILE A 28 17.18 7.54 9.41
CA ILE A 28 16.98 6.38 10.29
C ILE A 28 15.62 6.47 10.96
N GLY A 29 14.92 5.35 11.07
CA GLY A 29 13.72 5.26 11.89
C GLY A 29 13.29 3.83 12.15
N SER A 30 12.41 3.63 13.12
CA SER A 30 11.98 2.29 13.55
C SER A 30 10.45 2.20 13.61
N THR A 31 9.89 1.02 13.30
CA THR A 31 8.47 0.70 13.57
C THR A 31 8.22 0.42 15.05
N LYS A 32 9.25 0.02 15.79
CA LYS A 32 9.14 -0.40 17.19
C LYS A 32 8.67 0.75 18.09
N ALA A 33 8.92 1.99 17.68
CA ALA A 33 8.42 3.17 18.38
C ALA A 33 6.89 3.32 18.31
N ASN A 34 6.23 2.68 17.34
CA ASN A 34 4.79 2.78 17.14
C ASN A 34 4.03 1.55 17.69
N ILE A 35 4.61 0.36 17.52
CA ILE A 35 3.92 -0.92 17.81
C ILE A 35 4.73 -1.84 18.74
N ALA A 36 5.69 -1.29 19.47
CA ALA A 36 6.63 -2.03 20.32
C ALA A 36 7.42 -3.11 19.56
N HIS A 37 8.08 -4.00 20.29
CA HIS A 37 8.91 -5.05 19.71
C HIS A 37 8.08 -6.31 19.40
N THR A 38 7.70 -6.50 18.14
CA THR A 38 6.84 -7.63 17.67
C THR A 38 7.56 -8.98 17.51
N GLN A 39 8.71 -9.13 18.18
CA GLN A 39 9.54 -10.34 18.21
C GLN A 39 9.80 -10.90 16.80
N ALA A 40 9.34 -12.11 16.50
CA ALA A 40 9.51 -12.77 15.21
C ALA A 40 8.96 -11.95 14.04
N ALA A 41 7.99 -11.07 14.27
CA ALA A 41 7.41 -10.21 13.24
C ALA A 41 8.11 -8.84 13.09
N ALA A 42 9.21 -8.58 13.80
CA ALA A 42 9.88 -7.28 13.77
C ALA A 42 10.43 -6.95 12.38
N GLY A 43 10.98 -7.94 11.66
CA GLY A 43 11.46 -7.77 10.30
C GLY A 43 10.35 -7.42 9.31
N VAL A 44 9.27 -8.21 9.27
CA VAL A 44 8.15 -7.97 8.35
C VAL A 44 7.41 -6.65 8.64
N ALA A 45 7.31 -6.24 9.91
CA ALA A 45 6.79 -4.92 10.25
C ALA A 45 7.63 -3.79 9.63
N GLY A 46 8.97 -3.92 9.66
CA GLY A 46 9.89 -3.00 8.99
C GLY A 46 9.70 -2.95 7.48
N LEU A 47 9.53 -4.11 6.84
CA LEU A 47 9.25 -4.22 5.40
C LEU A 47 7.93 -3.52 5.03
N ILE A 48 6.86 -3.76 5.78
CA ILE A 48 5.55 -3.12 5.57
C ILE A 48 5.67 -1.60 5.69
N LYS A 49 6.39 -1.09 6.69
CA LYS A 49 6.65 0.35 6.85
C LYS A 49 7.35 0.93 5.62
N VAL A 50 8.38 0.27 5.12
CA VAL A 50 9.13 0.74 3.94
C VAL A 50 8.25 0.74 2.69
N ALA A 51 7.49 -0.34 2.46
CA ALA A 51 6.57 -0.43 1.32
C ALA A 51 5.52 0.69 1.34
N LEU A 52 4.90 0.94 2.50
CA LEU A 52 3.94 2.04 2.67
C LEU A 52 4.61 3.41 2.53
N ALA A 53 5.84 3.59 3.03
CA ALA A 53 6.58 4.84 2.88
C ALA A 53 6.89 5.18 1.41
N MET A 54 7.23 4.16 0.60
CA MET A 54 7.41 4.31 -0.84
C MET A 54 6.09 4.63 -1.54
N GLN A 55 5.01 3.90 -1.22
CA GLN A 55 3.68 4.09 -1.78
C GLN A 55 3.13 5.50 -1.51
N HIS A 56 3.34 6.01 -0.30
CA HIS A 56 2.86 7.33 0.12
C HIS A 56 3.87 8.46 -0.12
N ASN A 57 5.02 8.18 -0.74
CA ASN A 57 6.07 9.15 -0.98
C ASN A 57 6.50 9.94 0.28
N MET A 58 6.55 9.26 1.43
CA MET A 58 6.78 9.89 2.73
C MET A 58 7.51 8.95 3.69
N LEU A 59 8.57 9.46 4.32
CA LEU A 59 9.17 8.83 5.49
C LEU A 59 8.38 9.24 6.74
N PRO A 60 7.76 8.29 7.46
CA PRO A 60 7.03 8.60 8.68
C PRO A 60 7.99 8.92 9.84
N GLN A 61 7.48 9.70 10.80
CA GLN A 61 8.19 10.01 12.02
C GLN A 61 8.42 8.75 12.89
N THR A 62 9.58 8.68 13.53
CA THR A 62 9.84 7.76 14.64
C THR A 62 9.35 8.42 15.92
N LEU A 63 8.49 7.73 16.67
CA LEU A 63 7.94 8.26 17.92
C LEU A 63 8.94 8.18 19.07
N HIS A 64 8.65 8.89 20.16
CA HIS A 64 9.46 8.91 21.40
C HIS A 64 10.93 9.28 21.18
N SER A 65 11.21 10.05 20.12
CA SER A 65 12.57 10.34 19.68
C SER A 65 12.89 11.83 19.66
N SER A 66 12.22 12.65 20.47
CA SER A 66 12.43 14.11 20.53
C SER A 66 13.85 14.48 20.95
N ARG A 67 14.47 13.67 21.82
CA ARG A 67 15.89 13.73 22.18
C ARG A 67 16.59 12.48 21.64
N PRO A 68 17.36 12.59 20.54
CA PRO A 68 18.16 11.48 20.04
C PRO A 68 19.17 11.01 21.09
N SER A 69 19.59 9.74 21.00
CA SER A 69 20.60 9.19 21.91
C SER A 69 21.91 9.99 21.83
N PRO A 70 22.49 10.43 22.96
CA PRO A 70 23.78 11.12 22.98
C PRO A 70 24.96 10.18 22.73
N LEU A 71 24.73 8.86 22.77
CA LEU A 71 25.74 7.83 22.51
C LEU A 71 25.95 7.58 21.01
N ILE A 72 25.25 8.31 20.14
CA ILE A 72 25.34 8.19 18.69
C ILE A 72 25.88 9.50 18.14
N ASP A 73 26.97 9.44 17.39
CA ASP A 73 27.46 10.59 16.62
C ASP A 73 26.64 10.76 15.34
N TRP A 74 25.52 11.46 15.45
CA TRP A 74 24.62 11.72 14.33
C TRP A 74 25.28 12.55 13.23
N VAL A 75 26.09 13.54 13.60
CA VAL A 75 26.68 14.50 12.67
C VAL A 75 27.88 13.87 11.96
N GLY A 76 28.87 13.36 12.70
CA GLY A 76 30.05 12.73 12.11
C GLY A 76 29.72 11.41 11.40
N GLY A 77 28.73 10.65 11.90
CA GLY A 77 28.21 9.46 11.25
C GLY A 77 27.39 9.73 9.98
N LYS A 78 27.09 11.00 9.66
CA LYS A 78 26.19 11.41 8.58
C LYS A 78 24.84 10.69 8.64
N LEU A 79 24.28 10.57 9.83
CA LEU A 79 23.00 9.94 10.13
C LEU A 79 21.98 10.98 10.57
N GLN A 80 20.70 10.74 10.31
CA GLN A 80 19.64 11.63 10.76
C GLN A 80 18.40 10.82 11.17
N LEU A 81 18.00 10.98 12.43
CA LEU A 81 16.78 10.38 12.93
C LEU A 81 15.54 11.07 12.31
N SER A 82 14.60 10.29 11.79
CA SER A 82 13.35 10.79 11.21
C SER A 82 12.40 11.25 12.33
N GLN A 83 12.62 12.44 12.85
CA GLN A 83 11.82 13.02 13.96
C GLN A 83 10.55 13.74 13.49
N ARG A 84 10.34 13.90 12.17
CA ARG A 84 9.14 14.48 11.57
C ARG A 84 8.79 13.74 10.27
N PRO A 85 7.51 13.71 9.87
CA PRO A 85 7.15 13.23 8.54
C PRO A 85 7.90 14.05 7.49
N THR A 86 8.59 13.36 6.57
CA THR A 86 9.42 14.00 5.54
C THR A 86 9.02 13.44 4.18
N ALA A 87 8.82 14.32 3.19
CA ALA A 87 8.58 13.89 1.83
C ALA A 87 9.75 13.02 1.33
N TRP A 88 9.43 11.85 0.79
CA TRP A 88 10.41 10.91 0.24
C TRP A 88 10.24 10.85 -1.27
N LEU A 89 10.60 11.95 -1.91
CA LEU A 89 10.51 12.10 -3.35
C LEU A 89 11.78 11.55 -4.01
N PRO A 90 11.68 11.09 -5.27
CA PRO A 90 12.85 10.85 -6.12
C PRO A 90 13.80 12.05 -6.09
N ARG A 91 15.10 11.79 -6.17
CA ARG A 91 16.10 12.86 -6.12
C ARG A 91 15.90 13.79 -7.32
N THR A 92 15.84 15.10 -7.06
CA THR A 92 15.61 16.12 -8.09
C THR A 92 16.67 16.09 -9.20
N ASN A 93 17.92 15.77 -8.85
CA ASN A 93 19.03 15.64 -9.77
C ASN A 93 19.21 14.23 -10.36
N SER A 94 18.35 13.27 -9.98
CA SER A 94 18.35 11.92 -10.56
C SER A 94 16.94 11.30 -10.43
N PRO A 95 15.97 11.80 -11.21
CA PRO A 95 14.58 11.38 -11.11
C PRO A 95 14.36 9.90 -11.48
N THR A 96 15.34 9.31 -12.18
CA THR A 96 15.38 7.90 -12.60
C THR A 96 16.03 6.98 -11.56
N THR A 97 16.73 7.51 -10.55
CA THR A 97 17.31 6.67 -9.50
C THR A 97 16.21 6.19 -8.56
N PRO A 98 16.05 4.87 -8.38
CA PRO A 98 15.00 4.37 -7.54
C PRO A 98 15.28 4.67 -6.06
N ARG A 99 14.22 4.98 -5.30
CA ARG A 99 14.27 5.03 -3.83
C ARG A 99 14.62 3.66 -3.28
N ARG A 100 15.56 3.63 -2.33
CA ARG A 100 16.01 2.42 -1.65
C ARG A 100 16.00 2.61 -0.14
N ALA A 101 15.67 1.55 0.59
CA ALA A 101 15.79 1.50 2.04
C ALA A 101 16.35 0.14 2.50
N GLY A 102 17.17 0.19 3.55
CA GLY A 102 17.59 -1.01 4.27
C GLY A 102 16.62 -1.32 5.42
N VAL A 103 16.35 -2.60 5.65
CA VAL A 103 15.60 -3.10 6.81
C VAL A 103 16.49 -4.06 7.59
N ASN A 104 16.77 -3.70 8.85
CA ASN A 104 17.56 -4.50 9.78
C ASN A 104 16.67 -5.29 10.74
N SER A 105 17.05 -6.52 11.05
CA SER A 105 16.47 -7.33 12.12
C SER A 105 17.55 -8.14 12.82
N PHE A 106 17.68 -7.96 14.13
CA PHE A 106 18.70 -8.63 14.95
C PHE A 106 18.02 -9.47 16.02
N GLY A 107 18.27 -10.78 15.96
CA GLY A 107 17.79 -11.74 16.95
C GLY A 107 18.66 -11.72 18.20
N ILE A 108 18.03 -11.92 19.36
CA ILE A 108 18.73 -11.92 20.65
C ILE A 108 19.84 -12.98 20.76
N ALA A 109 19.71 -14.08 20.00
CA ALA A 109 20.69 -15.16 19.92
C ALA A 109 21.85 -14.89 18.95
N GLY A 110 21.89 -13.73 18.30
CA GLY A 110 22.97 -13.32 17.38
C GLY A 110 22.68 -13.49 15.89
N THR A 111 21.51 -14.05 15.52
CA THR A 111 21.09 -14.14 14.10
C THR A 111 20.70 -12.76 13.58
N ASN A 112 21.41 -12.29 12.56
CA ASN A 112 21.20 -10.97 11.96
C ASN A 112 20.70 -11.11 10.52
N ALA A 113 19.75 -10.26 10.13
CA ALA A 113 19.24 -10.18 8.78
C ALA A 113 19.18 -8.71 8.32
N HIS A 114 19.56 -8.48 7.06
CA HIS A 114 19.49 -7.19 6.39
C HIS A 114 18.88 -7.38 5.00
N ALA A 115 17.89 -6.56 4.66
CA ALA A 115 17.28 -6.55 3.33
C ALA A 115 17.32 -5.14 2.72
N ILE A 116 17.72 -5.05 1.45
CA ILE A 116 17.60 -3.83 0.65
C ILE A 116 16.31 -3.91 -0.15
N ILE A 117 15.45 -2.91 0.02
CA ILE A 117 14.19 -2.77 -0.68
C ILE A 117 14.32 -1.59 -1.64
N GLU A 118 13.96 -1.83 -2.90
CA GLU A 118 13.95 -0.84 -3.96
C GLU A 118 12.51 -0.58 -4.39
N GLU A 119 12.19 0.67 -4.75
CA GLU A 119 10.89 0.98 -5.34
C GLU A 119 10.70 0.24 -6.67
N PRO A 120 9.47 -0.19 -7.01
CA PRO A 120 9.22 -0.83 -8.28
C PRO A 120 9.51 0.15 -9.44
N PRO A 121 9.87 -0.35 -10.62
CA PRO A 121 9.96 0.47 -11.83
C PRO A 121 8.69 1.28 -12.00
N ARG A 122 8.84 2.56 -12.39
CA ARG A 122 7.67 3.35 -12.77
C ARG A 122 7.07 2.69 -14.01
N VAL A 123 5.84 2.22 -13.87
CA VAL A 123 5.06 1.84 -15.04
C VAL A 123 4.78 3.16 -15.76
N HIS A 124 5.57 3.45 -16.80
CA HIS A 124 5.15 4.40 -17.80
C HIS A 124 3.85 3.81 -18.35
N SER A 125 2.73 4.47 -18.08
CA SER A 125 1.58 4.32 -18.96
C SER A 125 2.11 4.72 -20.32
N ASP A 126 2.36 3.75 -21.20
CA ASP A 126 2.80 4.01 -22.55
C ASP A 126 1.73 4.85 -23.24
N SER A 127 1.88 6.17 -23.19
CA SER A 127 1.09 7.14 -23.94
C SER A 127 1.48 7.18 -25.42
N ASN A 128 2.10 6.11 -25.93
CA ASN A 128 2.47 5.95 -27.33
C ASN A 128 1.50 4.97 -28.01
N GLY A 129 0.32 5.50 -28.32
CA GLY A 129 -0.69 4.90 -29.17
C GLY A 129 -1.88 5.85 -29.27
N ASP A 130 -2.08 6.44 -30.44
CA ASP A 130 -3.12 7.42 -30.79
C ASP A 130 -4.57 7.03 -30.39
N ILE A 131 -4.90 7.16 -29.12
CA ILE A 131 -6.27 7.26 -28.60
C ILE A 131 -6.20 8.16 -27.36
N ASN A 132 -7.02 9.20 -27.32
CA ASN A 132 -7.05 10.19 -26.25
C ASN A 132 -7.09 9.52 -24.86
N ASP A 133 -5.96 9.54 -24.14
CA ASP A 133 -5.82 9.09 -22.75
C ASP A 133 -6.43 10.09 -21.74
N ASP A 134 -7.42 10.84 -22.21
CA ASP A 134 -8.39 11.61 -21.42
C ASP A 134 -9.62 10.72 -21.17
N TYR A 135 -9.40 9.42 -20.95
CA TYR A 135 -10.44 8.52 -20.45
C TYR A 135 -10.82 9.00 -19.05
N ASP A 136 -11.90 9.77 -19.01
CA ASP A 136 -12.66 10.07 -17.82
C ASP A 136 -12.85 8.78 -17.02
N ASP A 137 -12.40 8.73 -15.76
CA ASP A 137 -12.46 7.52 -14.92
C ASP A 137 -13.93 7.18 -14.56
N ASP A 138 -14.83 8.15 -14.77
CA ASP A 138 -16.29 8.01 -14.76
C ASP A 138 -16.88 7.68 -16.14
N ALA A 139 -16.05 7.46 -17.18
CA ALA A 139 -16.52 7.04 -18.48
C ALA A 139 -17.20 5.68 -18.38
N ARG A 140 -18.48 5.71 -18.71
CA ARG A 140 -19.34 4.54 -18.80
C ARG A 140 -18.74 3.52 -19.77
N SER A 141 -18.47 2.31 -19.28
CA SER A 141 -17.97 1.21 -20.10
C SER A 141 -18.98 0.87 -21.21
N PRO A 142 -18.53 0.55 -22.44
CA PRO A 142 -19.42 0.18 -23.54
C PRO A 142 -20.34 -1.02 -23.20
N LEU A 143 -19.87 -1.91 -22.34
CA LEU A 143 -20.62 -3.07 -21.84
C LEU A 143 -20.52 -3.15 -20.32
N PRO A 144 -21.56 -3.66 -19.62
CA PRO A 144 -21.48 -3.84 -18.17
C PRO A 144 -20.33 -4.78 -17.79
N LEU A 145 -19.46 -4.34 -16.88
CA LEU A 145 -18.38 -5.15 -16.34
C LEU A 145 -18.91 -6.05 -15.22
N PRO A 146 -18.46 -7.32 -15.13
CA PRO A 146 -18.86 -8.22 -14.07
C PRO A 146 -18.00 -8.03 -12.81
N PHE A 147 -18.64 -7.78 -11.67
CA PHE A 147 -17.99 -7.69 -10.37
C PHE A 147 -18.40 -8.89 -9.51
N LEU A 148 -17.50 -9.85 -9.38
CA LEU A 148 -17.75 -11.12 -8.70
C LEU A 148 -17.42 -10.98 -7.20
N LEU A 149 -18.40 -11.28 -6.35
CA LEU A 149 -18.20 -11.39 -4.91
C LEU A 149 -18.60 -12.79 -4.45
N SER A 150 -17.78 -13.36 -3.56
CA SER A 150 -18.14 -14.63 -2.91
C SER A 150 -17.70 -14.69 -1.44
N ALA A 151 -18.40 -15.50 -0.66
CA ALA A 151 -18.08 -15.80 0.73
C ALA A 151 -18.70 -17.14 1.19
N TYR A 152 -18.34 -17.60 2.39
CA TYR A 152 -18.95 -18.80 2.99
C TYR A 152 -20.36 -18.53 3.55
N THR A 153 -20.63 -17.32 4.03
CA THR A 153 -21.91 -16.92 4.64
C THR A 153 -22.45 -15.67 3.98
N SER A 154 -23.77 -15.47 4.06
CA SER A 154 -24.43 -14.26 3.54
C SER A 154 -23.95 -12.99 4.25
N GLU A 155 -23.66 -13.09 5.56
CA GLU A 155 -23.09 -11.97 6.33
C GLU A 155 -21.68 -11.62 5.87
N ALA A 156 -20.81 -12.62 5.64
CA ALA A 156 -19.47 -12.39 5.11
C ALA A 156 -19.52 -11.81 3.69
N LEU A 157 -20.50 -12.20 2.88
CA LEU A 157 -20.72 -11.62 1.55
C LEU A 157 -21.12 -10.15 1.64
N ARG A 158 -22.04 -9.80 2.54
CA ARG A 158 -22.41 -8.41 2.85
C ARG A 158 -21.19 -7.60 3.33
N GLY A 159 -20.36 -8.19 4.18
CA GLY A 159 -19.10 -7.59 4.63
C GLY A 159 -18.10 -7.36 3.48
N ARG A 160 -18.04 -8.27 2.49
CA ARG A 160 -17.23 -8.08 1.27
C ARG A 160 -17.76 -6.94 0.41
N ALA A 161 -19.08 -6.86 0.21
CA ALA A 161 -19.72 -5.76 -0.50
C ALA A 161 -19.41 -4.41 0.16
N LYS A 162 -19.53 -4.32 1.49
CA LYS A 162 -19.18 -3.10 2.26
C LYS A 162 -17.71 -2.70 2.10
N LYS A 163 -16.78 -3.66 2.15
CA LYS A 163 -15.34 -3.39 1.94
C LYS A 163 -15.06 -2.88 0.53
N LEU A 164 -15.68 -3.47 -0.48
CA LEU A 164 -15.51 -3.02 -1.87
C LEU A 164 -16.12 -1.64 -2.08
N CYS A 165 -17.32 -1.39 -1.57
CA CYS A 165 -17.98 -0.08 -1.62
C CYS A 165 -17.09 1.00 -0.99
N ASN A 166 -16.57 0.76 0.21
CA ASN A 166 -15.67 1.69 0.87
C ASN A 166 -14.40 1.93 0.05
N HIS A 167 -13.79 0.88 -0.50
CA HIS A 167 -12.57 0.99 -1.29
C HIS A 167 -12.76 1.86 -2.54
N ILE A 168 -13.86 1.66 -3.28
CA ILE A 168 -14.19 2.43 -4.48
C ILE A 168 -14.56 3.89 -4.14
N SER A 169 -15.28 4.09 -3.05
CA SER A 169 -15.72 5.43 -2.61
C SER A 169 -14.60 6.26 -2.00
N SER A 170 -13.67 5.66 -1.24
CA SER A 170 -12.62 6.38 -0.52
C SER A 170 -11.30 6.51 -1.28
N SER A 171 -11.19 5.92 -2.48
CA SER A 171 -9.94 5.98 -3.23
C SER A 171 -9.69 7.37 -3.76
N THR A 172 -8.55 7.94 -3.37
CA THR A 172 -8.02 9.19 -3.92
C THR A 172 -7.19 8.95 -5.19
N ALA A 173 -6.79 7.70 -5.45
CA ALA A 173 -6.11 7.31 -6.69
C ALA A 173 -7.15 6.94 -7.75
N LYS A 174 -6.84 7.21 -9.03
CA LYS A 174 -7.65 6.78 -10.18
C LYS A 174 -7.77 5.25 -10.15
N ILE A 175 -8.98 4.72 -10.06
CA ILE A 175 -9.25 3.27 -10.03
C ILE A 175 -10.00 2.93 -11.31
N LYS A 176 -9.33 2.22 -12.21
CA LYS A 176 -9.98 1.63 -13.37
C LYS A 176 -10.91 0.51 -12.93
N LEU A 177 -12.20 0.65 -13.20
CA LEU A 177 -13.21 -0.36 -12.85
C LEU A 177 -12.95 -1.72 -13.53
N SER A 178 -12.33 -1.72 -14.71
CA SER A 178 -11.89 -2.94 -15.39
C SER A 178 -10.87 -3.72 -14.56
N ASP A 179 -9.93 -3.05 -13.90
CA ASP A 179 -8.89 -3.70 -13.10
C ASP A 179 -9.48 -4.29 -11.82
N VAL A 180 -10.49 -3.61 -11.25
CA VAL A 180 -11.27 -4.12 -10.12
C VAL A 180 -12.04 -5.37 -10.53
N SER A 181 -12.80 -5.30 -11.63
CA SER A 181 -13.56 -6.43 -12.19
C SER A 181 -12.66 -7.63 -12.46
N TYR A 182 -11.55 -7.41 -13.17
CA TYR A 182 -10.54 -8.44 -13.46
C TYR A 182 -9.97 -9.06 -12.18
N SER A 183 -9.54 -8.23 -11.23
CA SER A 183 -8.95 -8.70 -9.98
C SER A 183 -9.93 -9.54 -9.17
N LEU A 184 -11.22 -9.15 -9.11
CA LEU A 184 -12.26 -9.92 -8.44
C LEU A 184 -12.49 -11.29 -9.10
N ALA A 185 -12.40 -11.36 -10.43
CA ALA A 185 -12.60 -12.59 -11.17
C ALA A 185 -11.42 -13.57 -11.03
N THR A 186 -10.18 -13.08 -11.10
CA THR A 186 -8.99 -13.92 -11.32
C THR A 186 -8.13 -14.14 -10.08
N THR A 187 -8.18 -13.25 -9.08
CA THR A 187 -7.26 -13.25 -7.93
C THR A 187 -7.95 -13.58 -6.60
N ARG A 188 -9.21 -14.01 -6.63
CA ARG A 188 -10.00 -14.34 -5.44
C ARG A 188 -10.37 -15.81 -5.43
N THR A 189 -10.29 -16.42 -4.25
CA THR A 189 -10.91 -17.72 -4.01
C THR A 189 -12.43 -17.59 -4.13
N HIS A 190 -13.06 -18.52 -4.85
CA HIS A 190 -14.50 -18.52 -5.10
C HIS A 190 -15.24 -19.44 -4.13
N PHE A 191 -16.01 -18.85 -3.22
CA PHE A 191 -16.78 -19.57 -2.19
C PHE A 191 -18.23 -19.87 -2.61
N PRO A 192 -18.99 -20.70 -1.88
CA PRO A 192 -20.33 -21.14 -2.31
C PRO A 192 -21.41 -20.04 -2.38
N ARG A 193 -21.37 -19.01 -1.54
CA ARG A 193 -22.31 -17.88 -1.65
C ARG A 193 -21.72 -16.88 -2.62
N ARG A 194 -22.36 -16.71 -3.77
CA ARG A 194 -21.85 -15.91 -4.89
C ARG A 194 -22.86 -14.88 -5.33
N ILE A 195 -22.35 -13.74 -5.78
CA ILE A 195 -23.14 -12.74 -6.48
C ILE A 195 -22.27 -12.11 -7.57
N ILE A 196 -22.88 -11.85 -8.72
CA ILE A 196 -22.29 -11.09 -9.80
C ILE A 196 -23.09 -9.80 -9.93
N LEU A 197 -22.41 -8.66 -9.81
CA LEU A 197 -22.97 -7.35 -10.11
C LEU A 197 -22.50 -6.93 -11.50
N ALA A 198 -23.42 -6.52 -12.35
CA ALA A 198 -23.09 -5.93 -13.64
C ALA A 198 -23.24 -4.41 -13.55
N ALA A 199 -22.17 -3.66 -13.82
CA ALA A 199 -22.18 -2.20 -13.79
C ALA A 199 -21.32 -1.63 -14.92
N GLN A 200 -21.79 -0.57 -15.56
CA GLN A 200 -21.04 0.12 -16.61
C GLN A 200 -20.17 1.25 -16.05
N ASP A 201 -20.55 1.82 -14.92
CA ASP A 201 -19.86 2.93 -14.29
C ASP A 201 -19.83 2.80 -12.76
N LYS A 202 -19.11 3.73 -12.14
CA LYS A 202 -18.88 3.77 -10.69
C LYS A 202 -20.18 3.96 -9.92
N THR A 203 -21.08 4.79 -10.44
CA THR A 203 -22.36 5.11 -9.78
C THR A 203 -23.27 3.89 -9.75
N GLU A 204 -23.40 3.17 -10.86
CA GLU A 204 -24.15 1.92 -10.95
C GLU A 204 -23.60 0.85 -10.01
N LEU A 205 -22.27 0.71 -9.93
CA LEU A 205 -21.62 -0.25 -9.06
C LEU A 205 -21.85 0.07 -7.58
N LEU A 206 -21.68 1.33 -7.18
CA LEU A 206 -21.89 1.77 -5.79
C LEU A 206 -23.34 1.61 -5.36
N SER A 207 -24.30 1.94 -6.24
CA SER A 207 -25.73 1.71 -6.00
C SER A 207 -26.05 0.23 -5.82
N SER A 208 -25.51 -0.62 -6.69
CA SER A 208 -25.69 -2.08 -6.60
C SER A 208 -25.10 -2.64 -5.30
N LEU A 209 -23.90 -2.19 -4.90
CA LEU A 209 -23.27 -2.59 -3.65
C LEU A 209 -24.08 -2.14 -2.43
N ALA A 210 -24.61 -0.92 -2.42
CA ALA A 210 -25.46 -0.41 -1.34
C ALA A 210 -26.72 -1.27 -1.16
N SER A 211 -27.38 -1.65 -2.26
CA SER A 211 -28.54 -2.54 -2.21
C SER A 211 -28.23 -3.88 -1.54
N ILE A 212 -27.07 -4.48 -1.82
CA ILE A 212 -26.64 -5.74 -1.18
C ILE A 212 -26.29 -5.54 0.30
N ILE A 213 -25.75 -4.38 0.66
CA ILE A 213 -25.40 -4.05 2.05
C ILE A 213 -26.67 -3.95 2.91
N ASP A 214 -27.71 -3.30 2.40
CA ASP A 214 -28.94 -3.05 3.16
C ASP A 214 -29.85 -4.27 3.16
N SER A 215 -30.20 -4.74 1.96
CA SER A 215 -31.23 -5.76 1.74
C SER A 215 -30.67 -7.19 1.74
N GLY A 216 -29.35 -7.36 1.68
CA GLY A 216 -28.72 -8.67 1.48
C GLY A 216 -28.83 -9.12 0.02
N VAL A 217 -28.46 -10.37 -0.23
CA VAL A 217 -28.62 -10.94 -1.58
C VAL A 217 -30.11 -11.17 -1.83
N PRO A 218 -30.70 -10.59 -2.89
CA PRO A 218 -32.09 -10.87 -3.23
C PRO A 218 -32.27 -12.37 -3.46
N ALA A 219 -33.29 -12.97 -2.83
CA ALA A 219 -33.81 -14.25 -3.29
C ALA A 219 -34.49 -13.97 -4.64
N THR A 220 -33.81 -14.32 -5.75
CA THR A 220 -34.27 -14.29 -7.15
C THR A 220 -35.51 -13.44 -7.43
N ALA A 221 -35.35 -12.27 -8.07
CA ALA A 221 -36.48 -11.52 -8.60
C ALA A 221 -36.14 -10.83 -9.94
N ASP A 222 -36.94 -11.22 -10.92
CA ASP A 222 -37.35 -10.58 -12.18
C ASP A 222 -36.67 -9.27 -12.62
N ASN A 223 -36.22 -9.29 -13.89
CA ASN A 223 -35.14 -8.49 -14.44
C ASN A 223 -35.59 -7.19 -15.12
N SER A 224 -36.71 -6.58 -14.70
CA SER A 224 -37.30 -5.51 -15.50
C SER A 224 -36.85 -4.08 -15.16
N LYS A 225 -36.39 -3.75 -13.93
CA LYS A 225 -35.98 -2.35 -13.59
C LYS A 225 -34.91 -2.14 -12.50
N SER A 226 -34.16 -3.17 -12.07
CA SER A 226 -33.11 -3.02 -11.05
C SER A 226 -31.90 -3.91 -11.35
N ALA A 227 -30.78 -3.64 -10.66
CA ALA A 227 -29.46 -4.24 -10.85
C ALA A 227 -29.52 -5.72 -11.27
N ARG A 228 -28.92 -6.05 -12.42
CA ARG A 228 -28.93 -7.40 -12.97
C ARG A 228 -27.99 -8.28 -12.15
N VAL A 229 -28.57 -9.06 -11.24
CA VAL A 229 -27.84 -10.05 -10.45
C VAL A 229 -27.92 -11.40 -11.15
N ALA A 230 -26.76 -11.95 -11.52
CA ALA A 230 -26.66 -13.34 -11.97
C ALA A 230 -26.09 -14.22 -10.85
N MET A 231 -26.71 -15.38 -10.62
CA MET A 231 -26.19 -16.43 -9.73
C MET A 231 -25.81 -17.65 -10.57
N LEU A 232 -24.68 -18.28 -10.22
CA LEU A 232 -24.24 -19.58 -10.72
C LEU A 232 -24.18 -20.56 -9.55
#